data_AF-A0A6L9QUZ1-F1
#
_entry.id   AF-A0A6L9QUZ1-F1
#
_cell.length_a   1.000
_cell.length_b   1.000
_cell.length_c   1.000
_cell.angle_alpha   90.00
_cell.angle_beta   90.00
_cell.angle_gamma   90.00
#
_symmetry.space_group_name_H-M   'P 1'
#
loop_
_entity.id
_entity.type
_entity.pdbx_description
1 polymer ?
#
loop_
_entity_poly.entity_id
_entity_poly.type
_entity_poly.pdbx_seq_one_letter_code
_entity_poly.pdbx_strand_id
1 'polypeptide(L)'
;MSTELEEIVVRHTHRIPAPEGPSGDGATVARQFDAALMSVGFKLSGDALSALSGFSEQTVRGVAVRTLATVREMVGDHVRHNTYFRDFPRNVPDTLDFWAGLLRQTLRDPVAAGGAVASLKRGSLNLLALTGYGRYRHTYEEMLAAHDELIAGAGDRVTVLRLGSGLDEEGRRLYLRLAGSTTPLGGEDLAALRTLAVHYASGPHPERIPVRENRAVINRARLSIGADLLADTVTDVLRLACALSNGDVTLAEPTRFAPMPRPVRRALLAALDGLVAADPGRL
;
A
#
# COMPACT_ATOMS: atom_id res chain seq x y z
N MET A 1 11.91 5.58 11.42
CA MET A 1 10.66 5.59 12.21
C MET A 1 9.86 6.87 11.97
N SER A 2 10.35 8.06 12.32
CA SER A 2 9.59 9.32 12.04
C SER A 2 9.32 9.55 10.54
N THR A 3 10.31 9.27 9.68
CA THR A 3 10.18 9.40 8.21
C THR A 3 9.11 8.48 7.60
N GLU A 4 9.00 7.24 8.09
CA GLU A 4 8.02 6.26 7.59
C GLU A 4 6.59 6.69 7.96
N LEU A 5 6.42 7.24 9.18
CA LEU A 5 5.14 7.80 9.61
C LEU A 5 4.74 9.02 8.77
N GLU A 6 5.69 9.92 8.48
CA GLU A 6 5.46 11.09 7.62
C GLU A 6 5.03 10.68 6.22
N GLU A 7 5.71 9.69 5.63
CA GLU A 7 5.36 9.12 4.33
C GLU A 7 3.93 8.56 4.31
N ILE A 8 3.59 7.72 5.29
CA ILE A 8 2.25 7.13 5.42
C ILE A 8 1.19 8.23 5.55
N VAL A 9 1.44 9.26 6.36
CA VAL A 9 0.50 10.39 6.53
C VAL A 9 0.29 11.13 5.22
N VAL A 10 1.37 11.53 4.55
CA VAL A 10 1.29 12.27 3.27
C VAL A 10 0.54 11.45 2.23
N ARG A 11 0.91 10.17 2.07
CA ARG A 11 0.33 9.24 1.10
C ARG A 11 -1.18 9.06 1.27
N HIS A 12 -1.66 8.91 2.50
CA HIS A 12 -3.07 8.57 2.77
C HIS A 12 -3.96 9.79 3.07
N THR A 13 -3.39 10.98 3.25
CA THR A 13 -4.16 12.18 3.63
C THR A 13 -3.94 13.36 2.71
N HIS A 14 -2.89 13.34 1.89
CA HIS A 14 -2.41 14.50 1.13
C HIS A 14 -2.18 15.74 2.02
N ARG A 15 -1.81 15.50 3.28
CA ARG A 15 -1.43 16.54 4.23
C ARG A 15 0.04 16.43 4.55
N ILE A 16 0.73 17.55 4.53
CA ILE A 16 2.10 17.68 5.00
C ILE A 16 2.04 17.95 6.50
N PRO A 17 2.56 17.06 7.37
CA PRO A 17 2.63 17.32 8.79
C PRO A 17 3.30 18.66 9.08
N ALA A 18 2.75 19.44 10.00
CA ALA A 18 3.31 20.73 10.36
C ALA A 18 4.76 20.55 10.83
N PRO A 19 5.74 21.23 10.20
CA PRO A 19 7.13 21.02 10.54
C PRO A 19 7.46 21.64 11.89
N GLU A 20 8.33 20.98 12.63
CA GLU A 20 8.98 21.53 13.81
C GLU A 20 10.31 22.16 13.38
N GLY A 21 10.49 23.44 13.68
CA GLY A 21 11.72 24.14 13.30
C GLY A 21 11.67 25.63 13.57
N PRO A 22 12.82 26.31 13.47
CA PRO A 22 12.88 27.75 13.67
C PRO A 22 12.12 28.49 12.57
N SER A 23 11.47 29.58 12.97
CA SER A 23 10.93 30.57 12.04
C SER A 23 12.05 31.22 11.22
N GLY A 24 11.74 31.65 10.00
CA GLY A 24 12.70 32.27 9.10
C GLY A 24 12.04 32.73 7.80
N ASP A 25 12.87 33.00 6.78
CA ASP A 25 12.41 33.36 5.43
C ASP A 25 12.67 32.21 4.45
N GLY A 26 11.77 31.23 4.45
CA GLY A 26 11.82 30.05 3.60
C GLY A 26 11.08 30.23 2.27
N ALA A 27 10.60 31.43 1.96
CA ALA A 27 9.64 31.67 0.88
C ALA A 27 10.16 31.24 -0.50
N THR A 28 11.45 31.44 -0.76
CA THR A 28 12.08 31.01 -2.02
C THR A 28 12.10 29.49 -2.14
N VAL A 29 12.49 28.78 -1.08
CA VAL A 29 12.51 27.31 -1.05
C VAL A 29 11.09 26.74 -1.14
N ALA A 30 10.11 27.38 -0.50
CA ALA A 30 8.72 26.96 -0.55
C ALA A 30 8.14 27.05 -1.98
N ARG A 31 8.47 28.12 -2.72
CA ARG A 31 8.10 28.26 -4.15
C ARG A 31 8.81 27.24 -5.04
N GLN A 32 10.10 26.97 -4.80
CA GLN A 32 10.83 25.91 -5.52
C GLN A 32 10.21 24.54 -5.27
N PHE A 33 9.81 24.26 -4.04
CA PHE A 33 9.10 23.05 -3.68
C PHE A 33 7.73 22.95 -4.38
N ASP A 34 6.93 24.01 -4.39
CA ASP A 34 5.65 24.05 -5.12
C ASP A 34 5.83 23.78 -6.62
N ALA A 35 6.84 24.41 -7.24
CA ALA A 35 7.16 24.17 -8.64
C ALA A 35 7.60 22.72 -8.92
N ALA A 36 8.39 22.13 -8.03
CA ALA A 36 8.81 20.73 -8.15
C ALA A 36 7.64 19.74 -7.97
N LEU A 37 6.63 20.08 -7.14
CA LEU A 37 5.41 19.28 -7.01
C LEU A 37 4.59 19.29 -8.30
N MET A 38 4.53 20.41 -9.00
CA MET A 38 3.77 20.53 -10.25
C MET A 38 4.30 19.60 -11.34
N SER A 39 5.60 19.31 -11.36
CA SER A 39 6.18 18.37 -12.34
C SER A 39 5.71 16.93 -12.15
N VAL A 40 5.08 16.60 -11.02
CA VAL A 40 4.55 15.27 -10.69
C VAL A 40 3.04 15.30 -10.41
N GLY A 41 2.34 16.36 -10.83
CA GLY A 41 0.89 16.47 -10.71
C GLY A 41 0.39 16.87 -9.32
N PHE A 42 1.24 17.45 -8.47
CA PHE A 42 0.86 17.95 -7.14
C PHE A 42 1.04 19.47 -7.03
N LYS A 43 0.42 20.09 -6.03
CA LYS A 43 0.62 21.50 -5.69
C LYS A 43 0.37 21.76 -4.21
N LEU A 44 1.04 22.73 -3.61
CA LEU A 44 0.70 23.22 -2.28
C LEU A 44 -0.60 24.04 -2.28
N SER A 45 -1.40 23.90 -1.23
CA SER A 45 -2.44 24.89 -0.94
C SER A 45 -1.81 26.25 -0.59
N GLY A 46 -2.57 27.33 -0.77
CA GLY A 46 -2.11 28.68 -0.40
C GLY A 46 -1.65 28.76 1.05
N ASP A 47 -2.43 28.16 1.96
CA ASP A 47 -2.09 28.11 3.39
C ASP A 47 -0.82 27.32 3.67
N ALA A 48 -0.60 26.19 2.96
CA ALA A 48 0.61 25.39 3.11
C ALA A 48 1.84 26.15 2.62
N LEU A 49 1.74 26.81 1.47
CA LEU A 49 2.81 27.63 0.93
C LEU A 49 3.14 28.80 1.86
N SER A 50 2.12 29.50 2.36
CA SER A 50 2.29 30.62 3.29
C SER A 50 2.93 30.18 4.60
N ALA A 51 2.47 29.07 5.18
CA ALA A 51 3.01 28.55 6.43
C ALA A 51 4.47 28.10 6.27
N LEU A 52 4.77 27.33 5.21
CA LEU A 52 6.14 26.88 4.93
C LEU A 52 7.09 28.07 4.68
N SER A 53 6.61 29.14 4.05
CA SER A 53 7.41 30.33 3.81
C SER A 53 7.90 31.02 5.10
N GLY A 54 7.19 30.84 6.22
CA GLY A 54 7.57 31.39 7.52
C GLY A 54 8.60 30.57 8.32
N PHE A 55 9.05 29.43 7.81
CA PHE A 55 10.10 28.62 8.43
C PHE A 55 11.47 28.92 7.83
N SER A 56 12.54 28.52 8.51
CA SER A 56 13.89 28.59 7.94
C SER A 56 14.01 27.78 6.63
N GLU A 57 14.86 28.23 5.71
CA GLU A 57 15.11 27.53 4.44
C GLU A 57 15.49 26.05 4.64
N GLN A 58 16.25 25.74 5.69
CA GLN A 58 16.67 24.37 6.02
C GLN A 58 15.47 23.49 6.40
N THR A 59 14.55 24.02 7.21
CA THR A 59 13.32 23.31 7.59
C THR A 59 12.46 23.02 6.36
N VAL A 60 12.22 24.03 5.52
CA VAL A 60 11.42 23.87 4.30
C VAL A 60 12.05 22.87 3.34
N ARG A 61 13.38 22.94 3.16
CA ARG A 61 14.12 21.97 2.32
C ARG A 61 13.98 20.54 2.83
N GLY A 62 14.05 20.33 4.15
CA GLY A 62 13.85 19.02 4.76
C GLY A 62 12.47 18.44 4.47
N VAL A 63 11.42 19.25 4.63
CA VAL A 63 10.03 18.87 4.29
C VAL A 63 9.89 18.57 2.80
N ALA A 64 10.45 19.44 1.95
CA ALA A 64 10.37 19.31 0.51
C ALA A 64 10.99 18.00 0.02
N VAL A 65 12.19 17.64 0.49
CA VAL A 65 12.87 16.41 0.09
C VAL A 65 12.05 15.16 0.45
N ARG A 66 11.53 15.09 1.69
CA ARG A 66 10.75 13.93 2.14
C ARG A 66 9.41 13.83 1.42
N THR A 67 8.69 14.95 1.32
CA THR A 67 7.37 14.98 0.66
C THR A 67 7.49 14.67 -0.83
N LEU A 68 8.49 15.22 -1.53
CA LEU A 68 8.74 14.94 -2.95
C LEU A 68 9.04 13.46 -3.20
N ALA A 69 9.83 12.82 -2.31
CA ALA A 69 10.09 11.39 -2.41
C ALA A 69 8.77 10.60 -2.33
N THR A 70 7.93 10.88 -1.34
CA THR A 70 6.63 10.23 -1.18
C THR A 70 5.72 10.41 -2.40
N VAL A 71 5.52 11.64 -2.87
CA VAL A 71 4.58 11.87 -3.99
C VAL A 71 5.09 11.34 -5.33
N ARG A 72 6.41 11.32 -5.56
CA ARG A 72 7.01 10.67 -6.73
C ARG A 72 6.75 9.18 -6.75
N GLU A 73 6.85 8.54 -5.58
CA GLU A 73 6.52 7.12 -5.48
C GLU A 73 5.04 6.85 -5.74
N MET A 74 4.14 7.70 -5.23
CA MET A 74 2.69 7.59 -5.46
C MET A 74 2.31 7.60 -6.94
N VAL A 75 3.02 8.38 -7.77
CA VAL A 75 2.77 8.45 -9.22
C VAL A 75 3.64 7.47 -10.03
N GLY A 76 4.46 6.65 -9.37
CA GLY A 76 5.32 5.69 -10.04
C GLY A 76 6.56 6.28 -10.72
N ASP A 77 6.93 7.54 -10.44
CA ASP A 77 8.09 8.24 -11.05
C ASP A 77 9.44 7.57 -10.72
N HIS A 78 9.47 6.75 -9.68
CA HIS A 78 10.63 5.94 -9.29
C HIS A 78 10.87 4.71 -10.17
N VAL A 79 9.93 4.32 -11.04
CA VAL A 79 10.04 3.13 -11.90
C VAL A 79 9.75 3.47 -13.36
N ARG A 80 10.57 2.94 -14.26
CA ARG A 80 10.24 2.92 -15.69
C ARG A 80 9.15 1.90 -15.96
N HIS A 81 7.89 2.33 -15.89
CA HIS A 81 6.77 1.46 -16.24
C HIS A 81 6.71 1.26 -17.75
N ASN A 82 6.87 0.02 -18.22
CA ASN A 82 6.69 -0.33 -19.62
C ASN A 82 5.36 -1.05 -19.77
N THR A 83 4.44 -0.51 -20.56
CA THR A 83 3.12 -1.13 -20.77
C THR A 83 3.25 -2.27 -21.76
N TYR A 84 2.75 -3.46 -21.42
CA TYR A 84 2.88 -4.63 -22.30
C TYR A 84 1.97 -4.52 -23.55
N PHE A 85 0.89 -3.74 -23.47
CA PHE A 85 -0.10 -3.56 -24.54
C PHE A 85 -0.18 -2.11 -25.01
N ARG A 86 0.90 -1.61 -25.62
CA ARG A 86 0.95 -0.27 -26.21
C ARG A 86 -0.17 0.00 -27.24
N ASP A 87 -0.54 -1.00 -28.03
CA ASP A 87 -1.48 -0.85 -29.15
C ASP A 87 -2.95 -1.20 -28.82
N PHE A 88 -3.34 -1.21 -27.54
CA PHE A 88 -4.70 -1.58 -27.13
C PHE A 88 -5.77 -0.86 -27.98
N PRO A 89 -6.79 -1.56 -28.52
CA PRO A 89 -7.17 -2.96 -28.23
C PRO A 89 -6.48 -4.03 -29.10
N ARG A 90 -5.54 -3.66 -29.98
CA ARG A 90 -4.79 -4.61 -30.81
C ARG A 90 -3.67 -5.26 -30.00
N ASN A 91 -3.27 -6.49 -30.39
CA ASN A 91 -2.18 -7.25 -29.76
C ASN A 91 -2.39 -7.60 -28.27
N VAL A 92 -3.65 -7.70 -27.83
CA VAL A 92 -4.03 -8.12 -26.47
C VAL A 92 -4.37 -9.63 -26.47
N PRO A 93 -4.11 -10.37 -25.37
CA PRO A 93 -4.43 -11.79 -25.17
C PRO A 93 -5.89 -12.18 -25.33
N ASP A 94 -6.79 -11.22 -25.58
CA ASP A 94 -8.21 -11.48 -25.84
C ASP A 94 -8.49 -11.81 -27.32
N THR A 95 -7.45 -11.87 -28.16
CA THR A 95 -7.59 -12.17 -29.59
C THR A 95 -6.98 -13.52 -29.95
N LEU A 96 -7.74 -14.36 -30.69
CA LEU A 96 -7.24 -15.62 -31.23
C LEU A 96 -5.98 -15.44 -32.08
N ASP A 97 -5.90 -14.32 -32.82
CA ASP A 97 -4.76 -14.00 -33.67
C ASP A 97 -3.46 -13.79 -32.88
N PHE A 98 -3.54 -13.16 -31.70
CA PHE A 98 -2.40 -13.00 -30.81
C PHE A 98 -1.83 -14.36 -30.39
N TRP A 99 -2.69 -15.26 -29.91
CA TRP A 99 -2.28 -16.60 -29.48
C TRP A 99 -1.81 -17.47 -30.64
N ALA A 100 -2.49 -17.43 -31.79
CA ALA A 100 -2.07 -18.13 -33.00
C ALA A 100 -0.71 -17.65 -33.49
N GLY A 101 -0.42 -16.34 -33.39
CA GLY A 101 0.89 -15.76 -33.67
C GLY A 101 1.99 -16.31 -32.76
N LEU A 102 1.77 -16.31 -31.44
CA LEU A 102 2.72 -16.84 -30.45
C LEU A 102 2.95 -18.34 -30.62
N LEU A 103 1.90 -19.11 -30.94
CA LEU A 103 2.01 -20.54 -31.20
C LEU A 103 2.87 -20.80 -32.46
N ARG A 104 2.60 -20.10 -33.57
CA ARG A 104 3.40 -20.22 -34.80
C ARG A 104 4.87 -19.86 -34.55
N GLN A 105 5.14 -18.84 -33.74
CA GLN A 105 6.50 -18.46 -33.36
C GLN A 105 7.17 -19.54 -32.53
N THR A 106 6.48 -20.08 -31.52
CA THR A 106 6.99 -21.14 -30.64
C THR A 106 7.32 -22.42 -31.44
N LEU A 107 6.50 -22.78 -32.42
CA LEU A 107 6.69 -23.96 -33.24
C LEU A 107 7.88 -23.85 -34.23
N ARG A 108 8.38 -22.64 -34.49
CA ARG A 108 9.57 -22.41 -35.34
C ARG A 108 10.89 -22.62 -34.61
N ASP A 109 10.87 -22.61 -33.28
CA ASP A 109 12.04 -22.93 -32.43
C ASP A 109 11.97 -24.42 -32.04
N PRO A 110 12.91 -25.27 -32.49
CA PRO A 110 12.90 -26.71 -32.21
C PRO A 110 12.89 -27.05 -30.72
N VAL A 111 13.51 -26.21 -29.87
CA VAL A 111 13.60 -26.43 -28.42
C VAL A 111 12.28 -26.06 -27.76
N ALA A 112 11.74 -24.88 -28.07
CA ALA A 112 10.48 -24.42 -27.49
C ALA A 112 9.27 -25.25 -27.98
N ALA A 113 9.31 -25.71 -29.24
CA ALA A 113 8.31 -26.60 -29.82
C ALA A 113 8.17 -27.91 -29.03
N GLY A 114 9.29 -28.48 -28.56
CA GLY A 114 9.29 -29.71 -27.74
C GLY A 114 8.47 -29.55 -26.45
N GLY A 115 8.59 -28.42 -25.77
CA GLY A 115 7.83 -28.11 -24.55
C GLY A 115 6.33 -27.89 -24.79
N ALA A 116 5.98 -27.19 -25.88
CA ALA A 116 4.59 -26.98 -26.28
C ALA A 116 3.90 -28.30 -26.68
N VAL A 117 4.57 -29.14 -27.48
CA VAL A 117 4.09 -30.46 -27.89
C VAL A 117 3.96 -31.40 -26.68
N ALA A 118 4.90 -31.37 -25.74
CA ALA A 118 4.82 -32.16 -24.52
C ALA A 118 3.63 -31.75 -23.64
N SER A 119 3.31 -30.46 -23.55
CA SER A 119 2.10 -29.98 -22.86
C SER A 119 0.83 -30.44 -23.56
N LEU A 120 0.74 -30.29 -24.88
CA LEU A 120 -0.38 -30.79 -25.68
C LEU A 120 -0.62 -32.29 -25.48
N LYS A 121 0.45 -33.10 -25.42
CA LYS A 121 0.35 -34.54 -25.11
C LYS A 121 -0.24 -34.86 -23.73
N ARG A 122 -0.17 -33.92 -22.78
CA ARG A 122 -0.82 -34.01 -21.46
C ARG A 122 -2.27 -33.51 -21.45
N GLY A 123 -2.82 -33.15 -22.61
CA GLY A 123 -4.22 -32.76 -22.78
C GLY A 123 -4.50 -31.26 -22.72
N SER A 124 -3.50 -30.40 -22.48
CA SER A 124 -3.69 -28.95 -22.46
C SER A 124 -2.44 -28.18 -22.93
N LEU A 125 -2.65 -27.05 -23.61
CA LEU A 125 -1.57 -26.15 -23.99
C LEU A 125 -1.47 -25.01 -22.99
N ASN A 126 -0.31 -24.86 -22.34
CA ASN A 126 -0.04 -23.69 -21.50
C ASN A 126 0.33 -22.49 -22.40
N LEU A 127 -0.63 -21.60 -22.63
CA LEU A 127 -0.46 -20.41 -23.47
C LEU A 127 0.55 -19.41 -22.90
N LEU A 128 0.67 -19.32 -21.57
CA LEU A 128 1.61 -18.42 -20.90
C LEU A 128 3.07 -18.85 -21.09
N ALA A 129 3.30 -20.11 -21.48
CA ALA A 129 4.62 -20.66 -21.77
C ALA A 129 5.04 -20.50 -23.24
N LEU A 130 4.20 -19.90 -24.09
CA LEU A 130 4.53 -19.68 -25.50
C LEU A 130 5.65 -18.63 -25.62
N THR A 131 6.56 -18.88 -26.57
CA THR A 131 7.70 -18.01 -26.85
C THR A 131 7.19 -16.63 -27.27
N GLY A 132 7.66 -15.59 -26.56
CA GLY A 132 7.29 -14.20 -26.83
C GLY A 132 6.11 -13.68 -26.00
N TYR A 133 5.42 -14.53 -25.24
CA TYR A 133 4.47 -14.06 -24.23
C TYR A 133 5.21 -13.42 -23.05
N GLY A 134 4.70 -12.30 -22.54
CA GLY A 134 5.29 -11.55 -21.42
C GLY A 134 6.56 -10.78 -21.76
N ARG A 135 6.96 -10.67 -23.05
CA ARG A 135 8.12 -9.90 -23.50
C ARG A 135 7.70 -8.64 -24.25
N TYR A 136 8.12 -7.47 -23.78
CA TYR A 136 7.89 -6.21 -24.48
C TYR A 136 8.43 -6.27 -25.91
N ARG A 137 7.57 -5.93 -26.88
CA ARG A 137 7.92 -5.89 -28.31
C ARG A 137 8.35 -4.51 -28.79
N HIS A 138 8.43 -3.57 -27.87
CA HIS A 138 8.84 -2.19 -28.10
C HIS A 138 9.82 -1.76 -27.01
N THR A 139 10.63 -0.75 -27.32
CA THR A 139 11.43 -0.07 -26.30
C THR A 139 10.57 0.84 -25.44
N TYR A 140 11.18 1.40 -24.39
CA TYR A 140 10.52 2.38 -23.54
C TYR A 140 10.32 3.71 -24.31
N GLU A 141 11.30 4.13 -25.10
CA GLU A 141 11.21 5.34 -25.93
C GLU A 141 10.10 5.24 -26.97
N GLU A 142 9.96 4.07 -27.61
CA GLU A 142 8.88 3.80 -28.55
C GLU A 142 7.50 3.88 -27.87
N MET A 143 7.36 3.37 -26.65
CA MET A 143 6.12 3.47 -25.88
C MET A 143 5.77 4.92 -25.52
N LEU A 144 6.74 5.71 -25.07
CA LEU A 144 6.54 7.14 -24.80
C LEU A 144 6.06 7.90 -26.04
N ALA A 145 6.66 7.63 -27.21
CA ALA A 145 6.26 8.29 -28.45
C ALA A 145 4.79 7.99 -28.83
N ALA A 146 4.25 6.81 -28.50
CA ALA A 146 2.80 6.57 -28.69
C ALA A 146 1.94 7.26 -27.63
N HIS A 147 2.44 7.43 -26.41
CA HIS A 147 1.71 8.16 -25.39
C HIS A 147 1.52 9.63 -25.76
N ASP A 148 2.45 10.25 -26.50
CA ASP A 148 2.30 11.62 -26.98
C ASP A 148 1.00 11.85 -27.75
N GLU A 149 0.54 10.86 -28.53
CA GLU A 149 -0.75 10.92 -29.23
C GLU A 149 -1.96 10.86 -28.28
N LEU A 150 -1.79 10.26 -27.10
CA LEU A 150 -2.82 10.12 -26.07
C LEU A 150 -2.88 11.32 -25.11
N ILE A 151 -1.83 12.13 -25.03
CA ILE A 151 -1.77 13.31 -24.16
C ILE A 151 -2.92 14.28 -24.45
N ALA A 152 -3.29 14.46 -25.73
CA ALA A 152 -4.39 15.34 -26.11
C ALA A 152 -5.75 14.92 -25.52
N GLY A 153 -5.93 13.65 -25.17
CA GLY A 153 -7.11 13.12 -24.49
C GLY A 153 -6.94 12.97 -22.97
N ALA A 154 -5.72 13.17 -22.45
CA ALA A 154 -5.45 13.13 -21.02
C ALA A 154 -5.89 14.47 -20.40
N GLY A 155 -6.79 14.41 -19.40
CA GLY A 155 -7.16 15.61 -18.65
C GLY A 155 -6.06 16.02 -17.66
N ASP A 156 -5.90 17.32 -17.45
CA ASP A 156 -5.02 17.84 -16.40
C ASP A 156 -5.63 17.56 -15.02
N ARG A 157 -4.91 16.82 -14.18
CA ARG A 157 -5.29 16.58 -12.78
C ARG A 157 -4.15 16.99 -11.86
N VAL A 158 -4.42 17.96 -11.00
CA VAL A 158 -3.50 18.39 -9.94
C VAL A 158 -4.06 18.00 -8.58
N THR A 159 -3.26 17.30 -7.79
CA THR A 159 -3.58 16.94 -6.40
C THR A 159 -3.02 17.99 -5.45
N VAL A 160 -3.89 18.60 -4.64
CA VAL A 160 -3.48 19.67 -3.71
C VAL A 160 -3.05 19.07 -2.37
N LEU A 161 -1.79 19.31 -1.99
CA LEU A 161 -1.25 19.04 -0.68
C LEU A 161 -1.59 20.18 0.28
N ARG A 162 -2.14 19.84 1.44
CA ARG A 162 -2.52 20.81 2.48
C ARG A 162 -1.57 20.74 3.66
N LEU A 163 -1.50 21.80 4.46
CA LEU A 163 -0.83 21.72 5.75
C LEU A 163 -1.71 20.91 6.72
N GLY A 164 -1.11 19.95 7.41
CA GLY A 164 -1.72 19.17 8.47
C GLY A 164 -1.39 19.73 9.86
N SER A 165 -1.88 19.04 10.89
CA SER A 165 -1.38 19.18 12.26
C SER A 165 0.00 18.52 12.42
N GLY A 166 0.56 18.53 13.64
CA GLY A 166 1.82 17.84 13.93
C GLY A 166 1.76 16.34 13.55
N LEU A 167 2.94 15.75 13.31
CA LEU A 167 3.07 14.39 12.79
C LEU A 167 2.34 13.35 13.64
N ASP A 168 2.45 13.45 14.97
CA ASP A 168 1.79 12.52 15.88
C ASP A 168 0.25 12.61 15.80
N GLU A 169 -0.29 13.82 15.68
CA GLU A 169 -1.73 14.04 15.60
C GLU A 169 -2.32 13.52 14.28
N GLU A 170 -1.66 13.80 13.15
CA GLU A 170 -2.11 13.30 11.85
C GLU A 170 -1.96 11.76 11.78
N GLY A 171 -0.87 11.22 12.32
CA GLY A 171 -0.66 9.77 12.41
C GLY A 171 -1.73 9.09 13.26
N ARG A 172 -2.05 9.63 14.44
CA ARG A 172 -3.10 9.11 15.32
C ARG A 172 -4.47 9.21 14.67
N ARG A 173 -4.78 10.32 13.99
CA ARG A 173 -6.04 10.50 13.27
C ARG A 173 -6.19 9.48 12.14
N LEU A 174 -5.11 9.24 11.38
CA LEU A 174 -5.08 8.23 10.33
C LEU A 174 -5.25 6.82 10.91
N TYR A 175 -4.57 6.52 12.01
CA TYR A 175 -4.72 5.25 12.74
C TYR A 175 -6.17 5.00 13.14
N LEU A 176 -6.80 5.95 13.84
CA LEU A 176 -8.19 5.82 14.28
C LEU A 176 -9.15 5.62 13.10
N ARG A 177 -8.92 6.35 11.99
CA ARG A 177 -9.72 6.22 10.77
C ARG A 177 -9.61 4.85 10.13
N LEU A 178 -8.39 4.33 9.95
CA LEU A 178 -8.16 3.00 9.35
C LEU A 178 -8.64 1.88 10.27
N ALA A 179 -8.32 1.97 11.57
CA ALA A 179 -8.76 1.01 12.58
C ALA A 179 -10.29 0.93 12.66
N GLY A 180 -10.97 2.07 12.55
CA GLY A 180 -12.43 2.17 12.60
C GLY A 180 -13.16 1.96 11.27
N SER A 181 -12.44 1.62 10.19
CA SER A 181 -13.05 1.42 8.87
C SER A 181 -14.14 0.35 8.92
N THR A 182 -15.29 0.65 8.32
CA THR A 182 -16.41 -0.30 8.19
C THR A 182 -16.28 -1.24 6.99
N THR A 183 -15.36 -0.96 6.08
CA THR A 183 -15.06 -1.79 4.91
C THR A 183 -13.67 -2.43 5.05
N PRO A 184 -13.47 -3.67 4.56
CA PRO A 184 -12.15 -4.28 4.50
C PRO A 184 -11.14 -3.35 3.82
N LEU A 185 -9.94 -3.25 4.40
CA LEU A 185 -8.88 -2.39 3.88
C LEU A 185 -8.18 -3.05 2.70
N GLY A 186 -7.77 -2.24 1.71
CA GLY A 186 -6.87 -2.69 0.65
C GLY A 186 -5.48 -3.03 1.19
N GLY A 187 -4.64 -3.67 0.37
CA GLY A 187 -3.30 -4.09 0.79
C GLY A 187 -2.41 -2.94 1.29
N GLU A 188 -2.50 -1.78 0.65
CA GLU A 188 -1.77 -0.56 1.03
C GLU A 188 -2.26 0.01 2.38
N ASP A 189 -3.57 0.22 2.52
CA ASP A 189 -4.19 0.68 3.77
C ASP A 189 -3.93 -0.28 4.94
N LEU A 190 -3.95 -1.59 4.69
CA LEU A 190 -3.68 -2.60 5.70
C LEU A 190 -2.20 -2.59 6.13
N ALA A 191 -1.28 -2.35 5.19
CA ALA A 191 0.14 -2.16 5.50
C ALA A 191 0.34 -0.89 6.33
N ALA A 192 -0.29 0.23 5.96
CA ALA A 192 -0.27 1.46 6.74
C ALA A 192 -0.83 1.24 8.15
N LEU A 193 -1.96 0.54 8.30
CA LEU A 193 -2.54 0.22 9.60
C LEU A 193 -1.58 -0.61 10.46
N ARG A 194 -0.82 -1.56 9.89
CA ARG A 194 0.17 -2.34 10.65
C ARG A 194 1.26 -1.44 11.23
N THR A 195 1.83 -0.55 10.43
CA THR A 195 2.86 0.38 10.91
C THR A 195 2.28 1.32 11.96
N LEU A 196 1.12 1.94 11.68
CA LEU A 196 0.45 2.84 12.61
C LEU A 196 0.06 2.15 13.94
N ALA A 197 -0.39 0.91 13.90
CA ALA A 197 -0.73 0.15 15.10
C ALA A 197 0.49 -0.03 16.02
N VAL A 198 1.70 -0.19 15.49
CA VAL A 198 2.92 -0.26 16.32
C VAL A 198 3.15 1.05 17.08
N HIS A 199 2.89 2.19 16.44
CA HIS A 199 3.06 3.51 17.05
C HIS A 199 1.96 3.84 18.07
N TYR A 200 0.71 3.47 17.79
CA TYR A 200 -0.46 3.92 18.55
C TYR A 200 -1.14 2.82 19.37
N ALA A 201 -0.54 1.64 19.50
CA ALA A 201 -1.11 0.50 20.23
C ALA A 201 -1.44 0.77 21.70
N SER A 202 -0.68 1.64 22.36
CA SER A 202 -0.91 2.03 23.77
C SER A 202 -1.91 3.19 23.91
N GLY A 203 -2.26 3.84 22.81
CA GLY A 203 -3.13 5.02 22.78
C GLY A 203 -4.62 4.68 22.69
N PRO A 204 -5.46 5.69 22.40
CA PRO A 204 -6.87 5.48 22.21
C PRO A 204 -7.16 4.65 20.95
N HIS A 205 -8.23 3.85 21.02
CA HIS A 205 -8.75 3.05 19.92
C HIS A 205 -10.15 3.54 19.55
N PRO A 206 -10.62 3.29 18.32
CA PRO A 206 -12.02 3.55 17.99
C PRO A 206 -12.93 2.67 18.84
N GLU A 207 -14.08 3.21 19.24
CA GLU A 207 -15.07 2.50 20.08
C GLU A 207 -15.46 1.14 19.50
N ARG A 208 -15.46 1.02 18.17
CA ARG A 208 -15.75 -0.21 17.46
C ARG A 208 -14.72 -0.44 16.36
N ILE A 209 -14.20 -1.66 16.31
CA ILE A 209 -13.39 -2.18 15.20
C ILE A 209 -14.23 -3.26 14.49
N PRO A 210 -15.04 -2.88 13.48
CA PRO A 210 -16.00 -3.79 12.85
C PRO A 210 -15.31 -4.82 11.95
N VAL A 211 -14.23 -4.43 11.25
CA VAL A 211 -13.45 -5.33 10.39
C VAL A 211 -12.52 -6.18 11.26
N ARG A 212 -12.70 -7.51 11.19
CA ARG A 212 -11.99 -8.46 12.05
C ARG A 212 -10.50 -8.56 11.74
N GLU A 213 -10.12 -8.36 10.48
CA GLU A 213 -8.72 -8.29 10.04
C GLU A 213 -7.99 -7.10 10.67
N ASN A 214 -8.61 -5.92 10.67
CA ASN A 214 -8.05 -4.72 11.30
C ASN A 214 -7.83 -4.96 12.80
N ARG A 215 -8.78 -5.60 13.46
CA ARG A 215 -8.66 -5.99 14.87
C ARG A 215 -7.49 -6.93 15.12
N ALA A 216 -7.30 -7.94 14.27
CA ALA A 216 -6.15 -8.85 14.39
C ALA A 216 -4.81 -8.12 14.21
N VAL A 217 -4.72 -7.18 13.27
CA VAL A 217 -3.54 -6.32 13.08
C VAL A 217 -3.25 -5.49 14.34
N ILE A 218 -4.27 -4.83 14.88
CA ILE A 218 -4.13 -3.98 16.09
C ILE A 218 -3.72 -4.83 17.29
N ASN A 219 -4.36 -6.00 17.48
CA ASN A 219 -4.04 -6.90 18.58
C ASN A 219 -2.62 -7.48 18.47
N ARG A 220 -2.10 -7.68 17.25
CA ARG A 220 -0.69 -8.07 17.07
C ARG A 220 0.26 -6.99 17.60
N ALA A 221 -0.02 -5.72 17.33
CA ALA A 221 0.77 -4.61 17.87
C ALA A 221 0.63 -4.50 19.40
N ARG A 222 -0.59 -4.57 19.93
CA ARG A 222 -0.87 -4.54 21.38
C ARG A 222 -0.18 -5.68 22.13
N LEU A 223 -0.17 -6.88 21.56
CA LEU A 223 0.52 -8.02 22.15
C LEU A 223 2.03 -7.80 22.27
N SER A 224 2.64 -7.12 21.28
CA SER A 224 4.09 -6.86 21.30
C SER A 224 4.52 -5.94 22.44
N ILE A 225 3.62 -5.07 22.92
CA ILE A 225 3.84 -4.19 24.07
C ILE A 225 3.25 -4.74 25.37
N GLY A 226 2.71 -5.97 25.35
CA GLY A 226 2.11 -6.60 26.53
C GLY A 226 0.77 -5.99 26.98
N ALA A 227 0.08 -5.26 26.10
CA ALA A 227 -1.23 -4.69 26.39
C ALA A 227 -2.36 -5.71 26.18
N ASP A 228 -3.49 -5.50 26.86
CA ASP A 228 -4.66 -6.37 26.78
C ASP A 228 -5.24 -6.43 25.35
N LEU A 229 -5.73 -7.59 24.93
CA LEU A 229 -6.26 -7.77 23.58
C LEU A 229 -7.68 -7.20 23.47
N LEU A 230 -7.95 -6.51 22.36
CA LEU A 230 -9.27 -6.00 21.99
C LEU A 230 -10.07 -7.09 21.25
N ALA A 231 -10.41 -8.19 21.91
CA ALA A 231 -11.18 -9.30 21.31
C ALA A 231 -12.62 -9.29 21.83
N ASP A 232 -13.62 -9.41 20.94
CA ASP A 232 -15.03 -9.51 21.34
C ASP A 232 -15.54 -10.97 21.25
N THR A 233 -14.82 -11.80 20.49
CA THR A 233 -15.23 -13.16 20.15
C THR A 233 -14.04 -14.12 20.17
N VAL A 234 -14.30 -15.42 20.37
CA VAL A 234 -13.29 -16.49 20.27
C VAL A 234 -12.61 -16.47 18.90
N THR A 235 -13.37 -16.17 17.84
CA THR A 235 -12.85 -16.06 16.48
C THR A 235 -11.85 -14.91 16.32
N ASP A 236 -11.98 -13.82 17.08
CA ASP A 236 -11.00 -12.73 17.05
C ASP A 236 -9.64 -13.18 17.62
N VAL A 237 -9.65 -14.02 18.66
CA VAL A 237 -8.43 -14.63 19.20
C VAL A 237 -7.82 -15.61 18.20
N LEU A 238 -8.65 -16.42 17.53
CA LEU A 238 -8.21 -17.33 16.46
C LEU A 238 -7.56 -16.56 15.29
N ARG A 239 -8.18 -15.46 14.84
CA ARG A 239 -7.63 -14.60 13.78
C ARG A 239 -6.28 -14.00 14.16
N LEU A 240 -6.12 -13.58 15.41
CA LEU A 240 -4.83 -13.15 15.93
C LEU A 240 -3.80 -14.28 15.92
N ALA A 241 -4.18 -15.49 16.34
CA ALA A 241 -3.31 -16.66 16.30
C ALA A 241 -2.85 -17.01 14.86
N CYS A 242 -3.75 -16.91 13.89
CA CYS A 242 -3.42 -17.04 12.46
C CYS A 242 -2.45 -15.95 12.01
N ALA A 243 -2.73 -14.68 12.35
CA ALA A 243 -1.89 -13.55 12.01
C ALA A 243 -0.46 -13.68 12.59
N LEU A 244 -0.32 -14.17 13.83
CA LEU A 244 0.98 -14.42 14.47
C LEU A 244 1.77 -15.56 13.79
N SER A 245 1.07 -16.47 13.13
CA SER A 245 1.66 -17.56 12.35
C SER A 245 1.85 -17.20 10.87
N ASN A 246 1.63 -15.93 10.49
CA ASN A 246 1.64 -15.44 9.11
C ASN A 246 0.67 -16.20 8.19
N GLY A 247 -0.45 -16.69 8.73
CA GLY A 247 -1.52 -17.33 7.95
C GLY A 247 -2.65 -16.38 7.57
N ASP A 248 -3.72 -16.96 7.04
CA ASP A 248 -4.89 -16.24 6.57
C ASP A 248 -5.79 -15.77 7.73
N VAL A 249 -5.91 -14.46 7.88
CA VAL A 249 -6.71 -13.79 8.92
C VAL A 249 -8.21 -13.80 8.58
N THR A 250 -8.57 -14.00 7.32
CA THR A 250 -9.98 -14.15 6.92
C THR A 250 -10.57 -15.47 7.42
N LEU A 251 -9.70 -16.46 7.68
CA LEU A 251 -10.01 -17.86 8.01
C LEU A 251 -10.62 -18.63 6.82
N ALA A 252 -10.43 -18.14 5.59
CA ALA A 252 -10.85 -18.87 4.39
C ALA A 252 -9.97 -20.10 4.15
N GLU A 253 -8.66 -19.98 4.43
CA GLU A 253 -7.71 -21.08 4.33
C GLU A 253 -7.26 -21.61 5.70
N PRO A 254 -7.14 -22.93 5.87
CA PRO A 254 -6.58 -23.52 7.08
C PRO A 254 -5.16 -23.00 7.35
N THR A 255 -4.93 -22.43 8.53
CA THR A 255 -3.60 -21.95 8.93
C THR A 255 -2.88 -22.98 9.80
N ARG A 256 -1.65 -23.33 9.44
CA ARG A 256 -0.75 -24.11 10.31
C ARG A 256 -0.11 -23.17 11.33
N PHE A 257 -0.40 -23.37 12.61
CA PHE A 257 0.17 -22.53 13.67
C PHE A 257 1.67 -22.75 13.83
N ALA A 258 2.41 -21.65 13.89
CA ALA A 258 3.82 -21.65 14.26
C ALA A 258 3.97 -21.82 15.79
N PRO A 259 5.11 -22.35 16.27
CA PRO A 259 5.38 -22.39 17.70
C PRO A 259 5.31 -20.98 18.33
N MET A 260 4.33 -20.76 19.20
CA MET A 260 4.15 -19.46 19.87
C MET A 260 4.92 -19.42 21.19
N PRO A 261 5.65 -18.33 21.51
CA PRO A 261 6.30 -18.16 22.80
C PRO A 261 5.33 -18.25 23.98
N ARG A 262 5.83 -18.63 25.16
CA ARG A 262 5.00 -18.75 26.38
C ARG A 262 4.22 -17.47 26.72
N PRO A 263 4.79 -16.25 26.63
CA PRO A 263 4.04 -15.01 26.91
C PRO A 263 2.86 -14.82 25.95
N VAL A 264 3.06 -15.10 24.67
CA VAL A 264 2.01 -15.03 23.63
C VAL A 264 0.87 -16.00 23.95
N ARG A 265 1.18 -17.27 24.24
CA ARG A 265 0.15 -18.27 24.58
C ARG A 265 -0.66 -17.86 25.81
N ARG A 266 0.01 -17.31 26.83
CA ARG A 266 -0.66 -16.83 28.05
C ARG A 266 -1.62 -15.68 27.76
N ALA A 267 -1.23 -14.72 26.92
CA ALA A 267 -2.10 -13.61 26.54
C ALA A 267 -3.32 -14.07 25.74
N LEU A 268 -3.14 -15.01 24.79
CA LEU A 268 -4.25 -15.59 24.03
C LEU A 268 -5.23 -16.35 24.94
N LEU A 269 -4.71 -17.19 25.84
CA LEU A 269 -5.55 -17.92 26.80
C LEU A 269 -6.27 -16.98 27.75
N ALA A 270 -5.60 -15.96 28.29
CA ALA A 270 -6.22 -14.97 29.16
C ALA A 270 -7.37 -14.21 28.46
N ALA A 271 -7.22 -13.90 27.17
CA ALA A 271 -8.29 -13.29 26.38
C ALA A 271 -9.48 -14.25 26.17
N LEU A 272 -9.23 -15.55 25.93
CA LEU A 272 -10.29 -16.55 25.83
C LEU A 272 -11.03 -16.73 27.16
N ASP A 273 -10.28 -16.87 28.26
CA ASP A 273 -10.84 -17.01 29.61
C ASP A 273 -11.71 -15.81 29.97
N GLY A 274 -11.25 -14.59 29.64
CA GLY A 274 -12.02 -13.35 29.84
C GLY A 274 -13.31 -13.31 29.04
N LEU A 275 -13.31 -13.79 27.79
CA LEU A 275 -14.51 -13.86 26.94
C LEU A 275 -15.53 -14.86 27.48
N VAL A 276 -15.08 -16.05 27.91
CA VAL A 276 -15.96 -17.08 28.49
C VAL A 276 -16.51 -16.61 29.83
N ALA A 277 -15.71 -15.94 30.65
CA ALA A 277 -16.17 -15.39 31.92
C ALA A 277 -17.24 -14.29 31.74
N ALA A 278 -17.11 -13.46 30.69
CA ALA A 278 -18.06 -12.40 30.39
C ALA A 278 -19.38 -12.92 29.78
N ASP A 279 -19.33 -14.02 29.03
CA ASP A 279 -20.52 -14.64 28.42
C ASP A 279 -20.36 -16.17 28.33
N PRO A 280 -20.79 -16.92 29.37
CA PRO A 280 -20.62 -18.38 29.44
C PRO A 280 -21.34 -19.16 28.34
N GLY A 281 -22.27 -18.53 27.61
CA GLY A 281 -23.05 -19.15 26.54
C GLY A 281 -22.42 -19.06 25.14
N ARG A 282 -21.24 -18.44 24.99
CA ARG A 282 -20.55 -18.26 23.69
C ARG A 282 -19.56 -19.38 23.30
N LEU A 283 -19.57 -20.49 24.04
CA LEU A 283 -18.80 -21.70 23.70
C LEU A 283 -19.46 -22.51 22.58
#